data_AF-A0A7F5REA9-F1
#
_entry.id   AF-A0A7F5REA9-F1
#
_cell.length_a   1.000
_cell.length_b   1.000
_cell.length_c   1.000
_cell.angle_alpha   90.00
_cell.angle_beta   90.00
_cell.angle_gamma   90.00
#
_symmetry.space_group_name_H-M   'P 1'
#
loop_
_entity.id
_entity.type
_entity.pdbx_description
1 polymer ?
#
loop_
_entity_poly.entity_id
_entity_poly.type
_entity_poly.pdbx_seq_one_letter_code
_entity_poly.pdbx_strand_id
1 'polypeptide(L)'
;MDWKYDNYLIAAQVYHGTRPVGHPLLTQPSEISQSLYSRILFNCWLDLEDVLINTLAREARLVLVIYGRKLQNDEDKDSSSAPQYKQEELGWASVQLFDYKGIMTQGGMLLSIWPKECNYIYGPAPTPGSHPFSDHAVLAVEIAAPKVAFPPTNSFITSKEFITKGNFNSLDSQTQEQLLEISAQDMLCRLPPDIREVLWEKRHYLYKIPEALPKVLLAAHSWAPACLKDLYGMLYSWKQLSPVQAIQLLLPTFPDIEVRKLAVRWLHGIRTDELVDFLPQLVVALRHETYENNALAHFLLDRSLRSPRIAHHLFWLLSHTLPGSTPQNGNLTIEPDGIGDARYFRRMLLMLRSLFAICGEALRSCFFSQQILVKVGYSY
;
A
#
# COMPACT_ATOMS: atom_id res chain seq x y z
N MET A 1 26.29 4.91 -3.58
CA MET A 1 25.67 6.23 -3.88
C MET A 1 26.49 7.31 -3.17
N ASP A 2 27.04 8.28 -3.90
CA ASP A 2 27.84 9.35 -3.30
C ASP A 2 26.94 10.55 -2.96
N TRP A 3 26.27 10.49 -1.81
CA TRP A 3 25.55 11.65 -1.28
C TRP A 3 26.56 12.71 -0.82
N LYS A 4 26.59 13.87 -1.49
CA LYS A 4 27.44 15.01 -1.14
C LYS A 4 26.55 16.20 -0.75
N TYR A 5 26.21 16.29 0.55
CA TYR A 5 25.41 17.36 1.15
C TYR A 5 26.09 17.82 2.45
N ASP A 6 25.80 19.04 2.89
CA ASP A 6 26.45 19.61 4.09
C ASP A 6 25.96 18.91 5.36
N ASN A 7 24.65 18.63 5.41
CA ASN A 7 24.05 17.85 6.48
C ASN A 7 22.77 17.16 6.01
N TYR A 8 22.27 16.26 6.85
CA TYR A 8 21.19 15.33 6.56
C TYR A 8 20.10 15.40 7.63
N LEU A 9 18.88 15.07 7.24
CA LEU A 9 17.71 14.99 8.11
C LEU A 9 16.90 13.74 7.78
N ILE A 10 16.18 13.24 8.78
CA ILE A 10 15.13 12.23 8.57
C ILE A 10 13.80 12.85 8.97
N ALA A 11 12.80 12.76 8.09
CA ALA A 11 11.41 13.02 8.43
C ALA A 11 10.67 11.70 8.65
N ALA A 12 10.05 11.53 9.82
CA ALA A 12 9.25 10.37 10.18
C ALA A 12 7.76 10.73 10.16
N GLN A 13 6.94 9.92 9.49
CA GLN A 13 5.49 10.09 9.46
C GLN A 13 4.77 8.75 9.31
N VAL A 14 3.63 8.61 9.97
CA VAL A 14 2.78 7.42 9.86
C VAL A 14 1.84 7.57 8.68
N TYR A 15 1.58 6.48 7.97
CA TYR A 15 0.64 6.42 6.85
C TYR A 15 -0.37 5.30 7.04
N HIS A 16 -1.61 5.55 6.64
CA HIS A 16 -2.64 4.54 6.41
C HIS A 16 -3.04 4.56 4.93
N GLY A 17 -2.55 3.58 4.16
CA GLY A 17 -2.65 3.58 2.71
C GLY A 17 -1.87 4.76 2.12
N THR A 18 -2.57 5.62 1.40
CA THR A 18 -2.00 6.84 0.80
C THR A 18 -2.11 8.08 1.69
N ARG A 19 -2.74 7.96 2.87
CA ARG A 19 -3.02 9.10 3.75
C ARG A 19 -1.99 9.22 4.86
N PRO A 20 -1.37 10.40 5.06
CA PRO A 20 -0.58 10.65 6.25
C PRO A 20 -1.48 10.68 7.49
N VAL A 21 -0.94 10.21 8.60
CA VAL A 21 -1.52 10.22 9.95
C VAL A 21 -0.54 10.95 10.85
N GLY A 22 -1.01 12.00 11.51
CA GLY A 22 -0.15 12.91 12.26
C GLY A 22 0.74 13.79 11.38
N HIS A 23 1.55 14.61 12.02
CA HIS A 23 2.50 15.54 11.43
C HIS A 23 3.86 14.88 11.24
N PRO A 24 4.61 15.25 10.19
CA PRO A 24 5.96 14.74 10.02
C PRO A 24 6.87 15.32 11.10
N LEU A 25 7.63 14.45 11.77
CA LEU A 25 8.66 14.84 12.73
C LEU A 25 10.04 14.77 12.09
N LEU A 26 10.84 15.83 12.26
CA LEU A 26 12.19 15.89 11.72
C LEU A 26 13.22 15.68 12.82
N THR A 27 14.28 14.94 12.48
CA THR A 27 15.48 14.87 13.32
C THR A 27 16.22 16.20 13.34
N GLN A 28 17.16 16.35 14.26
CA GLN A 28 18.16 17.41 14.13
C GLN A 28 19.08 17.16 12.94
N PRO A 29 19.61 18.22 12.32
CA PRO A 29 20.66 18.13 11.30
C PRO A 29 21.84 17.29 11.77
N SER A 30 22.27 16.34 10.95
CA SER A 30 23.44 15.52 11.24
C SER A 30 24.40 15.50 10.06
N GLU A 31 25.69 15.59 10.34
CA GLU A 31 26.75 15.59 9.32
C GLU A 31 27.31 14.17 9.12
N ILE A 32 28.05 13.98 8.03
CA ILE A 32 28.75 12.72 7.79
C ILE A 32 29.90 12.59 8.80
N SER A 33 29.88 11.50 9.57
CA SER A 33 30.98 11.09 10.41
C SER A 33 31.87 10.12 9.63
N GLN A 34 33.14 10.51 9.44
CA GLN A 34 34.16 9.62 8.88
C GLN A 34 34.85 8.87 10.02
N SER A 35 34.59 7.58 10.14
CA SER A 35 35.34 6.65 10.99
C SER A 35 35.87 5.51 10.11
N LEU A 36 35.69 4.24 10.49
CA LEU A 36 36.06 3.08 9.65
C LEU A 36 35.28 3.02 8.32
N TYR A 37 34.08 3.60 8.29
CA TYR A 37 33.25 3.77 7.11
C TYR A 37 32.44 5.07 7.25
N SER A 38 31.98 5.62 6.11
CA SER A 38 31.13 6.82 6.10
C SER A 38 29.76 6.46 6.69
N ARG A 39 29.35 7.17 7.75
CA ARG A 39 28.03 7.00 8.38
C ARG A 39 27.46 8.32 8.86
N ILE A 40 26.13 8.40 8.92
CA ILE A 40 25.42 9.53 9.50
C ILE A 40 24.78 9.04 10.80
N LEU A 41 25.09 9.71 11.91
CA LEU A 41 24.56 9.36 13.22
C LEU A 41 23.54 10.41 13.65
N PHE A 42 22.26 10.02 13.68
CA PHE A 42 21.19 10.87 14.19
C PHE A 42 20.98 10.72 15.70
N ASN A 43 21.13 9.49 16.22
CA ASN A 43 21.06 9.14 17.66
C ASN A 43 20.01 9.92 18.48
N CYS A 44 18.79 10.03 17.96
CA CYS A 44 17.69 10.73 18.62
C CYS A 44 16.43 9.85 18.64
N TRP A 45 15.59 10.11 19.63
CA TRP A 45 14.22 9.59 19.70
C TRP A 45 13.28 10.59 19.05
N LEU A 46 12.38 10.09 18.20
CA LEU A 46 11.30 10.87 17.61
C LEU A 46 9.98 10.45 18.27
N ASP A 47 9.46 11.32 19.13
CA ASP A 47 8.23 11.07 19.87
C ASP A 47 7.01 11.53 19.05
N LEU A 48 6.29 10.56 18.47
CA LEU A 48 5.05 10.79 17.70
C LEU A 48 3.88 11.13 18.64
N GLU A 49 3.91 12.29 19.28
CA GLU A 49 2.93 12.72 20.29
C GLU A 49 1.49 12.79 19.77
N ASP A 50 1.33 13.09 18.47
CA ASP A 50 0.03 13.24 17.83
C ASP A 50 -0.54 11.93 17.26
N VAL A 51 0.22 10.82 17.37
CA VAL A 51 -0.21 9.49 16.92
C VAL A 51 -0.17 8.50 18.08
N LEU A 52 -1.33 8.34 18.74
CA LEU A 52 -1.50 7.37 19.81
C LEU A 52 -1.50 5.93 19.27
N ILE A 53 -0.91 5.00 20.02
CA ILE A 53 -0.83 3.58 19.62
C ILE A 53 -2.23 2.97 19.42
N ASN A 54 -3.21 3.36 20.24
CA ASN A 54 -4.59 2.87 20.16
C ASN A 54 -5.42 3.49 19.03
N THR A 55 -4.90 4.51 18.32
CA THR A 55 -5.55 5.09 17.14
C THR A 55 -4.99 4.55 15.82
N LEU A 56 -3.87 3.84 15.87
CA LEU A 56 -3.25 3.24 14.69
C LEU A 56 -4.20 2.23 14.04
N ALA A 57 -4.35 2.34 12.72
CA ALA A 57 -4.99 1.31 11.90
C ALA A 57 -4.10 0.06 11.79
N ARG A 58 -4.70 -1.09 11.50
CA ARG A 58 -3.96 -2.36 11.36
C ARG A 58 -2.90 -2.29 10.27
N GLU A 59 -3.23 -1.64 9.15
CA GLU A 59 -2.35 -1.49 7.99
C GLU A 59 -1.48 -0.24 8.06
N ALA A 60 -1.37 0.40 9.23
CA ALA A 60 -0.51 1.55 9.43
C ALA A 60 0.97 1.19 9.28
N ARG A 61 1.72 2.08 8.62
CA ARG A 61 3.15 1.97 8.38
C ARG A 61 3.87 3.26 8.74
N LEU A 62 5.09 3.15 9.24
CA LEU A 62 5.98 4.28 9.45
C LEU A 62 6.83 4.49 8.21
N VAL A 63 6.87 5.71 7.70
CA VAL A 63 7.71 6.13 6.57
C VAL A 63 8.76 7.09 7.08
N LEU A 64 10.00 6.87 6.67
CA LEU A 64 11.18 7.64 7.03
C LEU A 64 11.79 8.19 5.74
N VAL A 65 11.69 9.49 5.51
CA VAL A 65 12.23 10.15 4.33
C VAL A 65 13.55 10.82 4.69
N ILE A 66 14.60 10.52 3.92
CA ILE A 66 15.93 11.07 4.12
C ILE A 66 16.10 12.28 3.23
N TYR A 67 16.48 13.40 3.83
CA TYR A 67 16.79 14.64 3.13
C TYR A 67 18.28 14.98 3.25
N GLY A 68 18.86 15.46 2.15
CA GLY A 68 20.14 16.14 2.12
C GLY A 68 19.93 17.64 2.02
N ARG A 69 20.73 18.43 2.73
CA ARG A 69 20.67 19.89 2.69
C ARG A 69 21.99 20.48 2.23
N LYS A 70 21.91 21.44 1.33
CA LYS A 70 23.05 22.26 0.87
C LYS A 70 22.82 23.71 1.24
N LEU A 71 23.86 24.36 1.74
CA LEU A 71 23.85 25.79 2.01
C LEU A 71 23.65 26.54 0.68
N GLN A 72 22.65 27.42 0.67
CA GLN A 72 22.41 28.30 -0.46
C GLN A 72 23.20 29.59 -0.24
N ASN A 73 24.24 29.79 -1.04
CA ASN A 73 24.96 31.06 -1.10
C ASN A 73 24.18 32.00 -2.02
N ASP A 74 23.23 32.77 -1.49
CA ASP A 74 22.67 33.93 -2.19
C ASP A 74 23.70 35.06 -2.06
N GLU A 75 24.27 35.54 -3.18
CA GLU A 75 25.23 36.66 -3.20
C GLU A 75 24.61 38.02 -2.80
N ASP A 76 23.29 38.09 -2.58
CA ASP A 76 22.50 39.32 -2.38
C ASP A 76 21.62 39.32 -1.10
N LYS A 77 22.14 38.88 0.05
CA LYS A 77 21.42 39.06 1.34
C LYS A 77 22.26 39.70 2.44
N ASP A 78 21.62 40.65 3.12
CA ASP A 78 22.10 41.27 4.36
C ASP A 78 22.50 40.22 5.40
N SER A 79 23.65 40.47 6.02
CA SER A 79 24.38 39.64 7.00
C SER A 79 23.61 39.24 8.29
N SER A 80 22.30 39.46 8.37
CA SER A 80 21.45 39.20 9.54
C SER A 80 20.41 38.10 9.35
N SER A 81 20.31 37.48 8.18
CA SER A 81 19.39 36.36 7.92
C SER A 81 20.04 35.01 8.20
N ALA A 82 19.29 34.09 8.84
CA ALA A 82 19.76 32.73 9.12
C ALA A 82 20.14 32.01 7.80
N PRO A 83 21.17 31.14 7.81
CA PRO A 83 21.61 30.45 6.61
C PRO A 83 20.47 29.67 5.97
N GLN A 84 20.16 29.98 4.71
CA GLN A 84 19.12 29.30 3.96
C GLN A 84 19.70 28.01 3.38
N TYR A 85 19.05 26.88 3.68
CA TYR A 85 19.45 25.58 3.15
C TYR A 85 18.46 25.12 2.08
N LYS A 86 18.97 24.66 0.94
CA LYS A 86 18.18 23.95 -0.06
C LYS A 86 18.09 22.48 0.34
N GLN A 87 16.87 22.00 0.59
CA GLN A 87 16.56 20.62 0.96
C GLN A 87 16.23 19.78 -0.28
N GLU A 88 16.80 18.58 -0.38
CA GLU A 88 16.53 17.61 -1.44
C GLU A 88 16.23 16.24 -0.84
N GLU A 89 15.16 15.59 -1.31
CA GLU A 89 14.87 14.20 -0.97
C GLU A 89 15.91 13.27 -1.58
N LEU A 90 16.52 12.39 -0.78
CA LEU A 90 17.52 11.42 -1.24
C LEU A 90 16.91 10.05 -1.45
N GLY A 91 15.94 9.70 -0.62
CA GLY A 91 15.28 8.41 -0.61
C GLY A 91 14.48 8.21 0.66
N TRP A 92 13.94 7.00 0.82
CA TRP A 92 13.05 6.70 1.92
C TRP A 92 13.18 5.24 2.37
N ALA A 93 12.79 4.99 3.62
CA ALA A 93 12.63 3.68 4.20
C ALA A 93 11.22 3.58 4.81
N SER A 94 10.68 2.38 4.95
CA SER A 94 9.45 2.21 5.71
C SER A 94 9.35 0.86 6.39
N VAL A 95 8.49 0.80 7.40
CA VAL A 95 8.23 -0.39 8.20
C VAL A 95 6.74 -0.48 8.52
N GLN A 96 6.20 -1.69 8.42
CA GLN A 96 4.83 -1.96 8.83
C GLN A 96 4.74 -1.96 10.37
N LEU A 97 3.80 -1.21 10.95
CA LEU A 97 3.67 -1.10 12.41
C LEU A 97 3.08 -2.35 13.04
N PHE A 98 2.30 -3.14 12.29
CA PHE A 98 1.76 -4.42 12.73
C PHE A 98 2.11 -5.53 11.74
N ASP A 99 2.54 -6.69 12.26
CA ASP A 99 2.80 -7.87 11.44
C ASP A 99 1.50 -8.54 10.95
N TYR A 100 1.63 -9.64 10.19
CA TYR A 100 0.48 -10.37 9.65
C TYR A 100 -0.44 -10.98 10.74
N LYS A 101 0.08 -11.19 11.95
CA LYS A 101 -0.68 -11.64 13.12
C LYS A 101 -1.32 -10.47 13.88
N GLY A 102 -1.05 -9.23 13.47
CA GLY A 102 -1.49 -8.03 14.16
C GLY A 102 -0.63 -7.66 15.36
N ILE A 103 0.56 -8.24 15.54
CA ILE A 103 1.46 -7.90 16.64
C ILE A 103 2.26 -6.66 16.25
N MET A 104 2.37 -5.69 17.16
CA MET A 104 3.13 -4.46 16.91
C MET A 104 4.61 -4.76 16.74
N THR A 105 5.22 -4.17 15.70
CA THR A 105 6.65 -4.29 15.42
C THR A 105 7.48 -3.54 16.48
N GLN A 106 8.57 -4.16 16.94
CA GLN A 106 9.41 -3.64 18.02
C GLN A 106 10.89 -3.93 17.80
N GLY A 107 11.73 -3.15 18.49
CA GLY A 107 13.16 -3.37 18.58
C GLY A 107 13.94 -2.80 17.39
N GLY A 108 15.23 -3.13 17.36
CA GLY A 108 16.17 -2.69 16.34
C GLY A 108 15.98 -3.40 15.00
N MET A 109 16.00 -2.62 13.91
CA MET A 109 15.89 -3.13 12.54
C MET A 109 16.75 -2.34 11.58
N LEU A 110 17.14 -3.02 10.49
CA LEU A 110 17.86 -2.43 9.38
C LEU A 110 16.92 -2.29 8.18
N LEU A 111 16.63 -1.06 7.80
CA LEU A 111 15.73 -0.74 6.69
C LEU A 111 16.55 -0.33 5.47
N SER A 112 16.26 -0.96 4.33
CA SER A 112 16.86 -0.55 3.06
C SER A 112 16.30 0.80 2.62
N ILE A 113 17.17 1.73 2.24
CA ILE A 113 16.77 3.01 1.70
C ILE A 113 16.50 2.84 0.20
N TRP A 114 15.29 3.19 -0.20
CA TRP A 114 14.82 3.17 -1.58
C TRP A 114 14.99 4.55 -2.22
N PRO A 115 15.29 4.63 -3.52
CA PRO A 115 15.43 5.91 -4.22
C PRO A 115 14.13 6.73 -4.21
N LYS A 116 14.26 8.06 -4.27
CA LYS A 116 13.12 9.02 -4.25
C LYS A 116 12.15 8.83 -5.43
N GLU A 117 12.65 8.31 -6.55
CA GLU A 117 11.87 8.00 -7.76
C GLU A 117 10.85 6.88 -7.48
N CYS A 118 11.14 6.02 -6.50
CA CYS A 118 10.23 4.97 -6.07
C CYS A 118 9.16 5.57 -5.18
N ASN A 119 7.95 5.79 -5.69
CA ASN A 119 6.88 6.38 -4.88
C ASN A 119 6.57 5.52 -3.63
N TYR A 120 6.78 6.09 -2.45
CA TYR A 120 6.52 5.47 -1.15
C TYR A 120 5.07 5.57 -0.69
N ILE A 121 4.23 6.38 -1.34
CA ILE A 121 2.82 6.59 -0.98
C ILE A 121 2.00 5.33 -1.29
N TYR A 122 2.41 4.56 -2.30
CA TYR A 122 1.68 3.38 -2.76
C TYR A 122 2.30 2.08 -2.23
N GLY A 123 1.41 1.18 -1.78
CA GLY A 123 1.78 -0.17 -1.36
C GLY A 123 2.28 -0.27 0.08
N PRO A 124 2.60 -1.50 0.52
CA PRO A 124 3.09 -1.77 1.86
C PRO A 124 4.55 -1.36 2.04
N ALA A 125 5.02 -1.43 3.29
CA ALA A 125 6.44 -1.35 3.57
C ALA A 125 7.22 -2.47 2.83
N PRO A 126 8.34 -2.16 2.15
CA PRO A 126 9.18 -3.17 1.51
C PRO A 126 9.65 -4.21 2.51
N THR A 127 9.73 -5.46 2.07
CA THR A 127 10.17 -6.54 2.95
C THR A 127 11.67 -6.38 3.27
N PRO A 128 12.11 -6.56 4.52
CA PRO A 128 13.54 -6.54 4.84
C PRO A 128 14.33 -7.50 3.95
N GLY A 129 15.44 -7.02 3.39
CA GLY A 129 16.28 -7.79 2.47
C GLY A 129 15.73 -7.96 1.04
N SER A 130 14.64 -7.27 0.67
CA SER A 130 14.13 -7.29 -0.71
C SER A 130 14.85 -6.33 -1.67
N HIS A 131 15.81 -5.55 -1.18
CA HIS A 131 16.57 -4.65 -2.02
C HIS A 131 17.46 -5.46 -2.98
N PRO A 132 17.46 -5.17 -4.29
CA PRO A 132 18.13 -6.02 -5.27
C PRO A 132 19.65 -5.88 -5.28
N PHE A 133 20.16 -4.70 -4.92
CA PHE A 133 21.60 -4.45 -4.82
C PHE A 133 22.09 -4.70 -3.40
N SER A 134 23.30 -5.22 -3.25
CA SER A 134 23.96 -5.41 -1.95
C SER A 134 24.67 -4.16 -1.43
N ASP A 135 25.02 -3.24 -2.33
CA ASP A 135 25.70 -1.97 -2.03
C ASP A 135 24.70 -0.81 -2.07
N HIS A 136 23.77 -0.81 -1.12
CA HIS A 136 22.76 0.24 -0.97
C HIS A 136 22.79 0.82 0.44
N ALA A 137 22.28 2.04 0.58
CA ALA A 137 22.21 2.68 1.87
C ALA A 137 21.17 1.99 2.77
N VAL A 138 21.51 1.82 4.05
CA VAL A 138 20.67 1.17 5.06
C VAL A 138 20.52 2.12 6.24
N LEU A 139 19.30 2.21 6.75
CA LEU A 139 18.94 2.97 7.93
C LEU A 139 18.71 2.02 9.10
N ALA A 140 19.46 2.19 10.18
CA ALA A 140 19.20 1.49 11.44
C ALA A 140 18.17 2.29 12.26
N VAL A 141 17.07 1.65 12.65
CA VAL A 141 16.05 2.25 13.53
C VAL A 141 15.67 1.32 14.66
N GLU A 142 15.25 1.89 15.77
CA GLU A 142 14.69 1.17 16.91
C GLU A 142 13.27 1.64 17.16
N ILE A 143 12.31 0.71 17.18
CA ILE A 143 10.93 1.00 17.54
C ILE A 143 10.73 0.64 19.01
N ALA A 144 10.70 1.66 19.87
CA ALA A 144 10.35 1.54 21.27
C ALA A 144 8.83 1.64 21.43
N ALA A 145 8.15 0.50 21.58
CA ALA A 145 6.72 0.45 21.82
C ALA A 145 6.38 -0.69 22.80
N PRO A 146 5.27 -0.59 23.57
CA PRO A 146 4.77 -1.69 24.39
C PRO A 146 4.31 -2.87 23.53
N LYS A 147 4.42 -4.09 24.06
CA LYS A 147 3.99 -5.32 23.38
C LYS A 147 2.48 -5.39 23.30
N VAL A 148 1.96 -4.87 22.19
CA VAL A 148 0.53 -4.75 21.91
C VAL A 148 0.20 -5.58 20.67
N ALA A 149 -0.98 -6.19 20.70
CA ALA A 149 -1.57 -6.83 19.53
C ALA A 149 -2.83 -6.06 19.12
N PHE A 150 -2.97 -5.86 17.82
CA PHE A 150 -4.18 -5.35 17.21
C PHE A 150 -5.33 -6.33 17.48
N PRO A 151 -6.52 -5.86 17.91
CA PRO A 151 -7.60 -6.78 18.23
C PRO A 151 -8.04 -7.58 17.00
N PRO A 152 -8.43 -8.85 17.16
CA PRO A 152 -8.85 -9.68 16.03
C PRO A 152 -9.95 -9.02 15.20
N THR A 153 -9.73 -8.87 13.90
CA THR A 153 -10.63 -8.14 13.01
C THR A 153 -12.06 -8.68 13.00
N ASN A 154 -12.22 -10.00 13.15
CA ASN A 154 -13.51 -10.66 13.25
C ASN A 154 -14.35 -10.23 14.47
N SER A 155 -13.72 -9.75 15.55
CA SER A 155 -14.40 -9.25 16.75
C SER A 155 -15.16 -7.94 16.53
N PHE A 156 -14.86 -7.23 15.44
CA PHE A 156 -15.52 -5.97 15.10
C PHE A 156 -16.71 -6.17 14.18
N ILE A 157 -16.81 -7.32 13.52
CA ILE A 157 -17.92 -7.62 12.61
C ILE A 157 -19.18 -7.83 13.44
N THR A 158 -20.10 -6.87 13.35
CA THR A 158 -21.36 -6.86 14.09
C THR A 158 -22.52 -7.29 13.19
N SER A 159 -23.58 -7.86 13.79
CA SER A 159 -24.81 -8.19 13.05
C SER A 159 -25.42 -6.94 12.39
N LYS A 160 -25.98 -7.11 11.19
CA LYS A 160 -26.62 -6.03 10.41
C LYS A 160 -27.82 -5.37 11.11
N GLU A 161 -28.31 -5.99 12.17
CA GLU A 161 -29.46 -5.56 12.97
C GLU A 161 -29.12 -4.41 13.94
N PHE A 162 -27.86 -4.30 14.37
CA PHE A 162 -27.42 -3.25 15.30
C PHE A 162 -26.88 -1.99 14.59
N ILE A 163 -27.03 -1.91 13.28
CA ILE A 163 -26.48 -0.82 12.47
C ILE A 163 -27.54 0.25 12.26
N THR A 164 -27.20 1.48 12.62
CA THR A 164 -28.00 2.67 12.34
C THR A 164 -28.22 2.80 10.83
N LYS A 165 -29.48 2.81 10.40
CA LYS A 165 -29.87 2.98 8.99
C LYS A 165 -30.79 4.17 8.86
N GLY A 166 -30.29 5.22 8.22
CA GLY A 166 -31.09 6.36 7.80
C GLY A 166 -31.93 6.03 6.57
N ASN A 167 -33.07 6.69 6.41
CA ASN A 167 -33.87 6.62 5.19
C ASN A 167 -33.45 7.75 4.25
N PHE A 168 -32.82 7.44 3.11
CA PHE A 168 -32.37 8.44 2.14
C PHE A 168 -33.47 9.46 1.76
N ASN A 169 -34.71 8.98 1.62
CA ASN A 169 -35.85 9.81 1.24
C ASN A 169 -36.32 10.78 2.33
N SER A 170 -35.79 10.69 3.56
CA SER A 170 -36.09 11.65 4.63
C SER A 170 -35.16 12.87 4.61
N LEU A 171 -34.14 12.89 3.75
CA LEU A 171 -33.29 14.06 3.53
C LEU A 171 -34.03 15.06 2.62
N ASP A 172 -33.69 16.34 2.69
CA ASP A 172 -34.19 17.35 1.76
C ASP A 172 -33.64 17.13 0.34
N SER A 173 -34.34 17.64 -0.67
CA SER A 173 -34.01 17.39 -2.08
C SER A 173 -32.62 17.90 -2.47
N GLN A 174 -32.16 19.01 -1.90
CA GLN A 174 -30.86 19.60 -2.19
C GLN A 174 -29.74 18.68 -1.67
N THR A 175 -29.85 18.19 -0.44
CA THR A 175 -28.91 17.23 0.13
C THR A 175 -28.90 15.92 -0.65
N GLN A 176 -30.07 15.42 -1.08
CA GLN A 176 -30.13 14.20 -1.89
C GLN A 176 -29.39 14.35 -3.23
N GLU A 177 -29.63 15.45 -3.94
CA GLU A 177 -28.98 15.73 -5.22
C GLU A 177 -27.47 15.88 -5.05
N GLN A 178 -27.03 16.64 -4.04
CA GLN A 178 -25.62 16.81 -3.72
C GLN A 178 -24.94 15.46 -3.43
N LEU A 179 -25.55 14.60 -2.59
CA LEU A 179 -24.99 13.30 -2.26
C LEU A 179 -24.90 12.36 -3.47
N LEU A 180 -25.90 12.40 -4.36
CA LEU A 180 -25.89 11.59 -5.59
C LEU A 180 -24.82 12.08 -6.57
N GLU A 181 -24.68 13.39 -6.75
CA GLU A 181 -23.65 13.99 -7.59
C GLU A 181 -22.26 13.63 -7.06
N ILE A 182 -22.02 13.86 -5.76
CA ILE A 182 -20.78 13.46 -5.10
C ILE A 182 -20.56 11.97 -5.31
N SER A 183 -21.58 11.11 -5.20
CA SER A 183 -21.47 9.66 -5.37
C SER A 183 -21.18 9.21 -6.81
N ALA A 184 -21.51 10.03 -7.81
CA ALA A 184 -21.24 9.75 -9.22
C ALA A 184 -19.87 10.24 -9.72
N GLN A 185 -19.23 11.19 -9.03
CA GLN A 185 -17.90 11.73 -9.41
C GLN A 185 -16.79 10.67 -9.54
N ASP A 186 -15.76 10.94 -10.33
CA ASP A 186 -14.60 10.05 -10.44
C ASP A 186 -13.83 9.96 -9.12
N MET A 187 -13.34 8.76 -8.79
CA MET A 187 -12.45 8.48 -7.66
C MET A 187 -11.10 9.21 -7.74
N LEU A 188 -10.69 9.64 -8.93
CA LEU A 188 -9.48 10.43 -9.14
C LEU A 188 -9.62 11.88 -8.64
N CYS A 189 -10.86 12.36 -8.42
CA CYS A 189 -11.11 13.69 -7.88
C CYS A 189 -10.89 13.69 -6.35
N ARG A 190 -10.00 14.56 -5.88
CA ARG A 190 -9.80 14.76 -4.44
C ARG A 190 -11.05 15.41 -3.84
N LEU A 191 -11.70 14.70 -2.92
CA LEU A 191 -12.84 15.22 -2.16
C LEU A 191 -12.40 16.41 -1.29
N PRO A 192 -13.01 17.60 -1.46
CA PRO A 192 -12.82 18.73 -0.55
C PRO A 192 -13.19 18.36 0.91
N PRO A 193 -12.56 18.99 1.92
CA PRO A 193 -12.84 18.71 3.33
C PRO A 193 -14.32 18.83 3.69
N ASP A 194 -15.01 19.86 3.20
CA ASP A 194 -16.43 20.11 3.52
C ASP A 194 -17.33 19.01 2.96
N ILE A 195 -17.07 18.60 1.70
CA ILE A 195 -17.78 17.50 1.05
C ILE A 195 -17.54 16.18 1.79
N ARG A 196 -16.30 15.97 2.25
CA ARG A 196 -15.93 14.80 3.04
C ARG A 196 -16.71 14.73 4.34
N GLU A 197 -16.88 15.86 5.01
CA GLU A 197 -17.65 15.93 6.26
C GLU A 197 -19.12 15.60 6.02
N VAL A 198 -19.74 16.23 5.01
CA VAL A 198 -21.13 15.94 4.62
C VAL A 198 -21.34 14.46 4.31
N LEU A 199 -20.44 13.84 3.54
CA LEU A 199 -20.51 12.40 3.25
C LEU A 199 -20.44 11.55 4.51
N TRP A 200 -19.54 11.89 5.43
CA TRP A 200 -19.36 11.12 6.65
C TRP A 200 -20.55 11.28 7.61
N GLU A 201 -21.09 12.49 7.75
CA GLU A 201 -22.31 12.75 8.54
C GLU A 201 -23.52 12.00 7.99
N LYS A 202 -23.69 12.00 6.66
CA LYS A 202 -24.85 11.38 5.99
C LYS A 202 -24.64 9.91 5.61
N ARG A 203 -23.52 9.28 6.00
CA ARG A 203 -23.14 7.91 5.59
C ARG A 203 -24.23 6.86 5.79
N HIS A 204 -24.98 6.94 6.90
CA HIS A 204 -26.02 5.96 7.23
C HIS A 204 -27.27 6.04 6.34
N TYR A 205 -27.39 7.07 5.50
CA TYR A 205 -28.48 7.23 4.53
C TYR A 205 -28.13 6.62 3.17
N LEU A 206 -26.86 6.29 2.93
CA LEU A 206 -26.33 5.96 1.61
C LEU A 206 -26.23 4.44 1.33
N TYR A 207 -26.63 3.57 2.26
CA TYR A 207 -26.49 2.12 2.13
C TYR A 207 -27.07 1.51 0.84
N LYS A 208 -28.11 2.14 0.26
CA LYS A 208 -28.79 1.67 -0.96
C LYS A 208 -28.13 2.17 -2.25
N ILE A 209 -27.12 3.04 -2.15
CA ILE A 209 -26.37 3.64 -3.25
C ILE A 209 -24.97 3.00 -3.25
N PRO A 210 -24.72 1.96 -4.07
CA PRO A 210 -23.45 1.24 -4.05
C PRO A 210 -22.24 2.16 -4.29
N GLU A 211 -22.35 3.07 -5.25
CA GLU A 211 -21.30 3.98 -5.72
C GLU A 211 -20.82 4.97 -4.65
N ALA A 212 -21.61 5.17 -3.60
CA ALA A 212 -21.25 6.03 -2.48
C ALA A 212 -20.21 5.39 -1.54
N LEU A 213 -20.12 4.05 -1.48
CA LEU A 213 -19.26 3.35 -0.51
C LEU A 213 -17.78 3.77 -0.60
N PRO A 214 -17.12 3.75 -1.77
CA PRO A 214 -15.71 4.15 -1.87
C PRO A 214 -15.46 5.55 -1.29
N LYS A 215 -16.38 6.49 -1.56
CA LYS A 215 -16.27 7.88 -1.11
C LYS A 215 -16.52 8.02 0.38
N VAL A 216 -17.46 7.26 0.92
CA VAL A 216 -17.72 7.20 2.37
C VAL A 216 -16.52 6.59 3.12
N LEU A 217 -15.89 5.55 2.57
CA LEU A 217 -14.65 4.98 3.14
C LEU A 217 -13.48 5.97 3.07
N LEU A 218 -13.38 6.74 1.98
CA LEU A 218 -12.47 7.88 1.91
C LEU A 218 -12.92 9.04 2.82
N ALA A 219 -14.17 9.12 3.24
CA ALA A 219 -14.62 10.15 4.17
C ALA A 219 -14.35 9.81 5.64
N ALA A 220 -14.06 8.54 5.93
CA ALA A 220 -13.79 8.06 7.28
C ALA A 220 -12.73 8.90 8.00
N HIS A 221 -13.11 9.40 9.17
CA HIS A 221 -12.24 10.21 10.04
C HIS A 221 -11.10 9.40 10.63
N SER A 222 -11.34 8.12 10.97
CA SER A 222 -10.37 7.27 11.63
C SER A 222 -10.61 5.79 11.34
N TRP A 223 -9.53 5.03 11.30
CA TRP A 223 -9.49 3.57 11.20
C TRP A 223 -8.99 2.91 12.50
N ALA A 224 -9.06 3.66 13.60
CA ALA A 224 -8.74 3.15 14.93
C ALA A 224 -9.65 1.96 15.32
N PRO A 225 -9.16 1.00 16.12
CA PRO A 225 -9.95 -0.10 16.67
C PRO A 225 -11.33 0.30 17.22
N ALA A 226 -11.41 1.46 17.87
CA ALA A 226 -12.67 1.97 18.44
C ALA A 226 -13.75 2.25 17.38
N CYS A 227 -13.36 2.62 16.15
CA CYS A 227 -14.25 2.94 15.05
C CYS A 227 -14.63 1.71 14.19
N LEU A 228 -13.87 0.62 14.28
CA LEU A 228 -14.01 -0.53 13.38
C LEU A 228 -15.37 -1.25 13.47
N LYS A 229 -16.05 -1.22 14.63
CA LYS A 229 -17.38 -1.81 14.76
C LYS A 229 -18.41 -1.11 13.87
N ASP A 230 -18.43 0.23 13.89
CA ASP A 230 -19.32 1.03 13.04
C ASP A 230 -18.93 0.89 11.56
N LEU A 231 -17.63 1.03 11.25
CA LEU A 231 -17.11 0.92 9.90
C LEU A 231 -17.42 -0.43 9.25
N TYR A 232 -17.11 -1.55 9.91
CA TYR A 232 -17.37 -2.87 9.35
C TYR A 232 -18.86 -3.21 9.36
N GLY A 233 -19.60 -2.78 10.39
CA GLY A 233 -21.05 -2.90 10.40
C GLY A 233 -21.72 -2.20 9.22
N MET A 234 -21.26 -0.98 8.91
CA MET A 234 -21.65 -0.21 7.73
C MET A 234 -21.25 -0.92 6.44
N LEU A 235 -19.99 -1.34 6.33
CA LEU A 235 -19.42 -2.02 5.17
C LEU A 235 -20.21 -3.27 4.78
N TYR A 236 -20.52 -4.16 5.73
CA TYR A 236 -21.29 -5.38 5.49
C TYR A 236 -22.80 -5.15 5.28
N SER A 237 -23.32 -3.98 5.68
CA SER A 237 -24.71 -3.57 5.43
C SER A 237 -24.90 -2.88 4.08
N TRP A 238 -23.82 -2.47 3.42
CA TRP A 238 -23.87 -1.77 2.15
C TRP A 238 -24.41 -2.65 1.02
N LYS A 239 -25.16 -2.04 0.10
CA LYS A 239 -25.57 -2.70 -1.14
C LYS A 239 -24.33 -3.04 -1.96
N GLN A 240 -24.26 -4.26 -2.46
CA GLN A 240 -23.12 -4.76 -3.22
C GLN A 240 -22.83 -3.91 -4.47
N LEU A 241 -21.56 -3.56 -4.65
CA LEU A 241 -21.03 -3.01 -5.90
C LEU A 241 -21.02 -4.07 -7.01
N SER A 242 -21.11 -3.65 -8.27
CA SER A 242 -20.82 -4.56 -9.39
C SER A 242 -19.38 -5.06 -9.29
N PRO A 243 -19.04 -6.24 -9.84
CA PRO A 243 -17.67 -6.77 -9.78
C PRO A 243 -16.63 -5.77 -10.30
N VAL A 244 -16.88 -5.11 -11.43
CA VAL A 244 -15.98 -4.09 -12.00
C VAL A 244 -15.82 -2.90 -11.07
N GLN A 245 -16.92 -2.39 -10.50
CA GLN A 245 -16.85 -1.31 -9.52
C GLN A 245 -16.11 -1.75 -8.25
N ALA A 246 -16.20 -3.02 -7.83
CA ALA A 246 -15.52 -3.51 -6.62
C ALA A 246 -13.98 -3.48 -6.77
N ILE A 247 -13.43 -3.54 -7.99
CA ILE A 247 -11.98 -3.44 -8.23
C ILE A 247 -11.41 -2.13 -7.66
N GLN A 248 -12.18 -1.04 -7.64
CA GLN A 248 -11.73 0.23 -7.08
C GLN A 248 -11.36 0.13 -5.59
N LEU A 249 -11.99 -0.78 -4.84
CA LEU A 249 -11.70 -1.02 -3.42
C LEU A 249 -10.40 -1.81 -3.21
N LEU A 250 -9.72 -2.20 -4.29
CA LEU A 250 -8.39 -2.80 -4.28
C LEU A 250 -7.28 -1.79 -4.64
N LEU A 251 -7.62 -0.51 -4.81
CA LEU A 251 -6.66 0.56 -5.01
C LEU A 251 -5.81 0.79 -3.74
N PRO A 252 -4.61 1.41 -3.86
CA PRO A 252 -3.74 1.70 -2.72
C PRO A 252 -4.38 2.59 -1.63
N THR A 253 -5.40 3.36 -2.00
CA THR A 253 -6.16 4.24 -1.11
C THR A 253 -7.02 3.47 -0.11
N PHE A 254 -7.27 2.18 -0.37
CA PHE A 254 -8.04 1.27 0.49
C PHE A 254 -7.13 0.13 1.00
N PRO A 255 -6.32 0.38 2.03
CA PRO A 255 -5.43 -0.62 2.59
C PRO A 255 -6.16 -1.64 3.50
N ASP A 256 -7.31 -1.26 4.07
CA ASP A 256 -8.01 -2.08 5.09
C ASP A 256 -8.35 -3.48 4.57
N ILE A 257 -7.97 -4.48 5.38
CA ILE A 257 -8.10 -5.88 5.00
C ILE A 257 -9.55 -6.34 4.82
N GLU A 258 -10.53 -5.80 5.55
CA GLU A 258 -11.94 -6.21 5.43
C GLU A 258 -12.59 -5.55 4.22
N VAL A 259 -12.27 -4.29 3.93
CA VAL A 259 -12.67 -3.62 2.68
C VAL A 259 -12.20 -4.44 1.48
N ARG A 260 -10.92 -4.81 1.46
CA ARG A 260 -10.34 -5.62 0.37
C ARG A 260 -10.96 -7.02 0.30
N LYS A 261 -11.19 -7.68 1.43
CA LYS A 261 -11.90 -8.98 1.47
C LYS A 261 -13.32 -8.88 0.90
N LEU A 262 -14.07 -7.84 1.26
CA LEU A 262 -15.43 -7.66 0.76
C LEU A 262 -15.43 -7.37 -0.75
N ALA A 263 -14.49 -6.55 -1.22
CA ALA A 263 -14.29 -6.30 -2.65
C ALA A 263 -14.06 -7.62 -3.41
N VAL A 264 -13.16 -8.46 -2.91
CA VAL A 264 -12.90 -9.80 -3.49
C VAL A 264 -14.13 -10.70 -3.41
N ARG A 265 -14.90 -10.66 -2.33
CA ARG A 265 -16.18 -11.41 -2.25
C ARG A 265 -17.15 -10.98 -3.35
N TRP A 266 -17.26 -9.68 -3.64
CA TRP A 266 -18.10 -9.19 -4.73
C TRP A 266 -17.55 -9.54 -6.11
N LEU A 267 -16.23 -9.62 -6.26
CA LEU A 267 -15.58 -10.10 -7.49
C LEU A 267 -15.92 -11.55 -7.83
N HIS A 268 -16.35 -12.40 -6.88
CA HIS A 268 -16.74 -13.78 -7.20
C HIS A 268 -17.92 -13.87 -8.18
N GLY A 269 -18.70 -12.80 -8.33
CA GLY A 269 -19.78 -12.72 -9.32
C GLY A 269 -19.31 -12.52 -10.76
N ILE A 270 -18.02 -12.24 -11.00
CA ILE A 270 -17.49 -11.96 -12.34
C ILE A 270 -17.36 -13.23 -13.18
N ARG A 271 -17.71 -13.14 -14.47
CA ARG A 271 -17.55 -14.26 -15.40
C ARG A 271 -16.08 -14.50 -15.72
N THR A 272 -15.74 -15.72 -16.12
CA THR A 272 -14.37 -16.10 -16.50
C THR A 272 -13.81 -15.24 -17.63
N ASP A 273 -14.61 -14.97 -18.67
CA ASP A 273 -14.15 -14.19 -19.82
C ASP A 273 -13.88 -12.73 -19.43
N GLU A 274 -14.81 -12.12 -18.70
CA GLU A 274 -14.68 -10.75 -18.20
C GLU A 274 -13.52 -10.62 -17.19
N LEU A 275 -13.29 -11.63 -16.34
CA LEU A 275 -12.17 -11.64 -15.41
C LEU A 275 -10.82 -11.56 -16.12
N VAL A 276 -10.67 -12.21 -17.27
CA VAL A 276 -9.42 -12.17 -18.06
C VAL A 276 -9.08 -10.74 -18.44
N ASP A 277 -10.08 -9.93 -18.80
CA ASP A 277 -9.89 -8.52 -19.18
C ASP A 277 -9.41 -7.65 -18.01
N PHE A 278 -9.72 -8.06 -16.77
CA PHE A 278 -9.32 -7.37 -15.54
C PHE A 278 -8.12 -8.00 -14.81
N LEU A 279 -7.60 -9.15 -15.27
CA LEU A 279 -6.45 -9.81 -14.64
C LEU A 279 -5.22 -8.89 -14.52
N PRO A 280 -4.84 -8.06 -15.52
CA PRO A 280 -3.70 -7.16 -15.38
C PRO A 280 -3.86 -6.22 -14.18
N GLN A 281 -5.04 -5.63 -14.00
CA GLN A 281 -5.36 -4.70 -12.91
C GLN A 281 -5.35 -5.43 -11.56
N LEU A 282 -5.84 -6.67 -11.50
CA LEU A 282 -5.79 -7.49 -10.29
C LEU A 282 -4.35 -7.91 -9.91
N VAL A 283 -3.49 -8.19 -10.90
CA VAL A 283 -2.06 -8.45 -10.66
C VAL A 283 -1.34 -7.20 -10.14
N VAL A 284 -1.70 -6.01 -10.63
CA VAL A 284 -1.21 -4.76 -10.04
C VAL A 284 -1.77 -4.56 -8.62
N ALA A 285 -3.05 -4.84 -8.38
CA ALA A 285 -3.65 -4.74 -7.06
C ALA A 285 -3.00 -5.65 -6.01
N LEU A 286 -2.47 -6.81 -6.42
CA LEU A 286 -1.65 -7.67 -5.56
C LEU A 286 -0.42 -6.95 -5.03
N ARG A 287 0.16 -5.98 -5.75
CA ARG A 287 1.32 -5.19 -5.27
C ARG A 287 0.96 -4.32 -4.05
N HIS A 288 -0.32 -4.03 -3.87
CA HIS A 288 -0.82 -3.13 -2.83
C HIS A 288 -1.38 -3.85 -1.60
N GLU A 289 -1.41 -5.19 -1.59
CA GLU A 289 -1.81 -5.96 -0.40
C GLU A 289 -0.81 -5.76 0.75
N THR A 290 -1.26 -5.63 1.99
CA THR A 290 -0.34 -5.43 3.12
C THR A 290 0.47 -6.68 3.43
N TYR A 291 -0.17 -7.85 3.33
CA TYR A 291 0.41 -9.14 3.69
C TYR A 291 0.30 -10.16 2.54
N GLU A 292 1.20 -11.14 2.53
CA GLU A 292 1.27 -12.14 1.46
C GLU A 292 0.04 -13.04 1.39
N ASN A 293 -0.50 -13.42 2.56
CA ASN A 293 -1.73 -14.21 2.65
C ASN A 293 -2.93 -13.26 2.67
N ASN A 294 -3.55 -13.04 1.50
CA ASN A 294 -4.67 -12.13 1.33
C ASN A 294 -5.77 -12.73 0.44
N ALA A 295 -6.97 -12.15 0.51
CA ALA A 295 -8.15 -12.66 -0.20
C ALA A 295 -7.98 -12.63 -1.72
N LEU A 296 -7.30 -11.62 -2.27
CA LEU A 296 -7.11 -11.48 -3.70
C LEU A 296 -6.21 -12.58 -4.27
N ALA A 297 -5.13 -12.92 -3.57
CA ALA A 297 -4.26 -14.04 -3.91
C ALA A 297 -5.03 -15.35 -3.93
N HIS A 298 -5.83 -15.64 -2.89
CA HIS A 298 -6.69 -16.83 -2.84
C HIS A 298 -7.70 -16.88 -3.98
N PHE A 299 -8.36 -15.76 -4.27
CA PHE A 299 -9.31 -15.66 -5.37
C PHE A 299 -8.65 -15.96 -6.71
N LEU A 300 -7.50 -15.37 -7.02
CA LEU A 300 -6.81 -15.61 -8.28
C LEU A 300 -6.38 -17.07 -8.42
N LEU A 301 -5.83 -17.68 -7.36
CA LEU A 301 -5.43 -19.09 -7.36
C LEU A 301 -6.64 -20.03 -7.50
N ASP A 302 -7.74 -19.77 -6.80
CA ASP A 302 -8.98 -20.54 -6.93
C ASP A 302 -9.57 -20.45 -8.35
N ARG A 303 -9.55 -19.27 -8.96
CA ARG A 303 -10.01 -19.08 -10.34
C ARG A 303 -9.09 -19.76 -11.35
N SER A 304 -7.77 -19.75 -11.12
CA SER A 304 -6.79 -20.49 -11.93
C SER A 304 -6.99 -22.01 -11.85
N LEU A 305 -7.34 -22.56 -10.69
CA LEU A 305 -7.64 -23.98 -10.53
C LEU A 305 -8.84 -24.44 -11.36
N ARG A 306 -9.83 -23.56 -11.53
CA ARG A 306 -11.09 -23.87 -12.25
C ARG A 306 -11.04 -23.52 -13.73
N SER A 307 -10.01 -22.79 -14.19
CA SER A 307 -9.91 -22.33 -15.57
C SER A 307 -8.45 -22.29 -16.04
N PRO A 308 -8.05 -23.22 -16.94
CA PRO A 308 -6.73 -23.18 -17.56
C PRO A 308 -6.43 -21.87 -18.29
N ARG A 309 -7.47 -21.21 -18.83
CA ARG A 309 -7.35 -19.89 -19.47
C ARG A 309 -6.89 -18.83 -18.47
N ILE A 310 -7.54 -18.74 -17.30
CA ILE A 310 -7.13 -17.80 -16.24
C ILE A 310 -5.71 -18.13 -15.76
N ALA A 311 -5.41 -19.41 -15.51
CA ALA A 311 -4.08 -19.85 -15.09
C ALA A 311 -3.00 -19.44 -16.11
N HIS A 312 -3.27 -19.60 -17.41
CA HIS A 312 -2.35 -19.23 -18.49
C HIS A 312 -2.11 -17.73 -18.57
N HIS A 313 -3.16 -16.91 -18.53
CA HIS A 313 -3.00 -15.45 -18.51
C HIS A 313 -2.27 -14.98 -17.24
N LEU A 314 -2.62 -15.52 -16.08
CA LEU A 314 -1.95 -15.19 -14.82
C LEU A 314 -0.47 -15.57 -14.85
N PHE A 315 -0.12 -16.73 -15.41
CA PHE A 315 1.28 -17.14 -15.59
C PHE A 315 2.08 -16.11 -16.39
N TRP A 316 1.57 -15.66 -17.53
CA TRP A 316 2.27 -14.69 -18.38
C TRP A 316 2.37 -13.31 -17.73
N LEU A 317 1.29 -12.85 -17.09
CA LEU A 317 1.31 -11.59 -16.35
C LEU A 317 2.36 -11.62 -15.23
N LEU A 318 2.40 -12.68 -14.42
CA LEU A 318 3.40 -12.82 -13.35
C LEU A 318 4.82 -12.93 -13.92
N SER A 319 5.00 -13.70 -14.99
CA SER A 319 6.32 -13.91 -15.62
C SER A 319 6.90 -12.61 -16.18
N HIS A 320 6.08 -11.75 -16.78
CA HIS A 320 6.52 -10.45 -17.28
C HIS A 320 6.83 -9.44 -16.18
N THR A 321 6.24 -9.60 -14.98
CA THR A 321 6.55 -8.71 -13.83
C THR A 321 7.82 -9.08 -13.08
N LEU A 322 8.41 -10.25 -13.35
CA LEU A 322 9.57 -10.75 -12.65
C LEU A 322 10.83 -10.55 -13.50
N PRO A 323 11.97 -10.16 -12.90
CA PRO A 323 13.22 -9.96 -13.63
C PRO A 323 13.82 -11.28 -14.12
N GLY A 324 14.56 -11.20 -15.24
CA GLY A 324 15.33 -12.30 -15.81
C GLY A 324 14.57 -13.20 -16.79
N SER A 325 15.31 -14.04 -17.53
CA SER A 325 14.75 -14.92 -18.58
C SER A 325 14.02 -16.14 -18.01
N THR A 326 14.25 -16.47 -16.73
CA THR A 326 13.51 -17.50 -15.99
C THR A 326 12.98 -16.92 -14.69
N PRO A 327 11.65 -16.85 -14.50
CA PRO A 327 11.08 -16.26 -13.30
C PRO A 327 11.31 -17.13 -12.06
N GLN A 328 11.83 -18.35 -12.20
CA GLN A 328 12.11 -19.25 -11.08
C GLN A 328 13.51 -19.07 -10.47
N ASN A 329 14.53 -18.67 -11.24
CA ASN A 329 15.95 -18.74 -10.84
C ASN A 329 16.88 -17.74 -11.59
N GLY A 330 16.38 -16.60 -12.07
CA GLY A 330 17.24 -15.63 -12.76
C GLY A 330 18.20 -14.90 -11.81
N ASN A 331 19.48 -14.81 -12.18
CA ASN A 331 20.34 -13.73 -11.69
C ASN A 331 19.59 -12.40 -11.93
N LEU A 332 19.41 -11.63 -10.87
CA LEU A 332 18.65 -10.37 -10.86
C LEU A 332 19.44 -9.28 -11.60
N THR A 333 19.53 -9.33 -12.92
CA THR A 333 19.93 -8.16 -13.71
C THR A 333 18.74 -7.21 -13.77
N ILE A 334 18.65 -6.33 -12.78
CA ILE A 334 17.63 -5.29 -12.71
C ILE A 334 18.26 -4.01 -13.25
N GLU A 335 17.67 -3.46 -14.31
CA GLU A 335 18.04 -2.13 -14.79
C GLU A 335 17.69 -1.08 -13.72
N PRO A 336 18.51 -0.03 -13.55
CA PRO A 336 18.33 0.97 -12.49
C PRO A 336 16.92 1.59 -12.45
N ASP A 337 16.30 1.80 -13.62
CA ASP A 337 14.97 2.39 -13.76
C ASP A 337 13.83 1.49 -13.22
N GLY A 338 14.09 0.20 -13.02
CA GLY A 338 13.13 -0.79 -12.53
C GLY A 338 13.23 -1.10 -11.02
N ILE A 339 14.10 -0.41 -10.27
CA ILE A 339 14.36 -0.75 -8.86
C ILE A 339 13.09 -0.68 -7.99
N GLY A 340 12.16 0.23 -8.29
CA GLY A 340 10.91 0.37 -7.55
C GLY A 340 9.99 -0.85 -7.61
N ASP A 341 10.07 -1.64 -8.68
CA ASP A 341 9.31 -2.88 -8.84
C ASP A 341 9.89 -4.03 -8.01
N ALA A 342 11.18 -3.96 -7.64
CA ALA A 342 11.84 -4.98 -6.84
C ALA A 342 11.17 -5.19 -5.47
N ARG A 343 10.49 -4.16 -4.96
CA ARG A 343 9.65 -4.21 -3.75
C ARG A 343 8.58 -5.30 -3.82
N TYR A 344 8.12 -5.64 -5.01
CA TYR A 344 6.99 -6.56 -5.23
C TYR A 344 7.42 -7.92 -5.79
N PHE A 345 8.67 -8.09 -6.22
CA PHE A 345 9.14 -9.33 -6.85
C PHE A 345 8.97 -10.55 -5.96
N ARG A 346 9.27 -10.43 -4.66
CA ARG A 346 9.07 -11.53 -3.70
C ARG A 346 7.63 -12.04 -3.73
N ARG A 347 6.65 -11.14 -3.70
CA ARG A 347 5.22 -11.47 -3.75
C ARG A 347 4.83 -12.09 -5.08
N MET A 348 5.22 -11.47 -6.19
CA MET A 348 4.90 -12.00 -7.53
C MET A 348 5.50 -13.39 -7.74
N LEU A 349 6.70 -13.62 -7.21
CA LEU A 349 7.36 -14.92 -7.22
C LEU A 349 6.64 -15.95 -6.35
N LEU A 350 6.18 -15.57 -5.16
CA LEU A 350 5.36 -16.45 -4.31
C LEU A 350 4.05 -16.83 -5.00
N MET A 351 3.38 -15.88 -5.66
CA MET A 351 2.18 -16.15 -6.45
C MET A 351 2.45 -17.09 -7.62
N LEU A 352 3.54 -16.87 -8.37
CA LEU A 352 3.92 -17.72 -9.48
C LEU A 352 4.25 -19.14 -9.02
N ARG A 353 5.01 -19.28 -7.93
CA ARG A 353 5.32 -20.59 -7.32
C ARG A 353 4.06 -21.29 -6.84
N SER A 354 3.12 -20.54 -6.26
CA SER A 354 1.81 -21.08 -5.84
C SER A 354 1.00 -21.55 -7.03
N LEU A 355 0.97 -20.79 -8.13
CA LEU A 355 0.33 -21.18 -9.38
C LEU A 355 0.93 -22.47 -9.93
N PHE A 356 2.26 -22.58 -9.97
CA PHE A 356 2.91 -23.81 -10.40
C PHE A 356 2.56 -25.00 -9.51
N ALA A 357 2.49 -24.81 -8.19
CA ALA A 357 2.14 -25.87 -7.25
C ALA A 357 0.74 -26.44 -7.52
N ILE A 358 -0.20 -25.61 -7.95
CA ILE A 358 -1.62 -26.00 -8.09
C ILE A 358 -2.06 -26.34 -9.52
N CYS A 359 -1.34 -25.87 -10.56
CA CYS A 359 -1.81 -25.99 -11.95
C CYS A 359 -1.72 -27.40 -12.57
N GLY A 360 -1.11 -28.36 -11.86
CA GLY A 360 -0.89 -29.72 -12.36
C GLY A 360 0.24 -29.82 -13.38
N GLU A 361 0.67 -31.04 -13.66
CA GLU A 361 1.87 -31.32 -14.47
C GLU A 361 1.70 -30.94 -15.95
N ALA A 362 0.54 -31.21 -16.54
CA ALA A 362 0.28 -30.93 -17.95
C ALA A 362 0.36 -29.43 -18.27
N LEU A 363 -0.33 -28.59 -17.47
CA LEU A 363 -0.34 -27.15 -17.69
C LEU A 363 1.01 -26.52 -17.34
N ARG A 364 1.68 -27.02 -16.28
CA ARG A 364 3.04 -26.61 -15.94
C ARG A 364 4.03 -26.91 -17.07
N SER A 365 3.96 -28.10 -17.67
CA SER A 365 4.81 -28.48 -18.81
C SER A 365 4.55 -27.58 -20.01
N CYS A 366 3.28 -27.27 -20.29
CA CYS A 366 2.89 -26.31 -21.33
C CYS A 366 3.51 -24.93 -21.10
N PHE A 367 3.45 -24.39 -19.88
CA PHE A 367 4.08 -23.10 -19.54
C PHE A 367 5.59 -23.12 -19.83
N PHE A 368 6.30 -24.17 -19.42
CA PHE A 368 7.74 -24.28 -19.68
C PHE A 368 8.06 -24.41 -21.17
N SER A 369 7.31 -25.21 -21.92
CA SER A 369 7.50 -25.34 -23.37
C SER A 369 7.29 -24.00 -24.09
N GLN A 370 6.24 -23.25 -23.72
CA GLN A 370 6.00 -21.94 -24.29
C GLN A 370 7.09 -20.94 -23.92
N GLN A 371 7.57 -20.97 -22.67
CA GLN A 371 8.65 -20.09 -22.22
C GLN A 371 9.97 -20.37 -22.97
N ILE A 372 10.29 -21.63 -23.25
CA ILE A 372 11.45 -22.00 -24.08
C ILE A 372 11.27 -21.45 -25.50
N LEU A 373 10.09 -21.62 -26.09
CA LEU A 373 9.79 -21.14 -27.43
C LEU A 373 9.96 -19.62 -27.56
N VAL A 374 9.45 -18.86 -26.58
CA VAL A 374 9.60 -17.39 -26.55
C VAL A 374 11.08 -16.99 -26.51
N LYS A 375 11.92 -17.68 -25.73
CA LYS A 375 13.37 -17.39 -25.68
C LYS A 375 14.07 -17.63 -27.02
N VAL A 376 13.76 -18.73 -27.69
CA VAL A 376 14.37 -19.07 -28.98
C VAL A 376 13.95 -18.05 -30.05
N GLY A 377 12.70 -17.56 -30.00
CA GLY A 377 12.20 -16.54 -30.92
C GLY A 377 12.89 -15.17 -30.81
N TYR A 378 13.46 -14.83 -29.65
CA TYR A 378 14.24 -13.59 -29.44
C TYR A 378 15.74 -13.73 -29.79
N SER A 379 16.19 -14.93 -30.20
CA SER A 379 17.60 -15.21 -30.51
C SER A 379 17.94 -15.10 -32.01
N TYR A 380 17.03 -14.54 -32.82
CA TYR A 380 17.19 -14.33 -34.27
C TYR A 380 17.11 -12.87 -34.66
#